data_AF-A0A519SWQ3-F1
#
_entry.id   AF-A0A519SWQ3-F1
#
_cell.length_a   1.000
_cell.length_b   1.000
_cell.length_c   1.000
_cell.angle_alpha   90.00
_cell.angle_beta   90.00
_cell.angle_gamma   90.00
#
_symmetry.space_group_name_H-M   'P 1'
#
loop_
_entity.id
_entity.type
_entity.pdbx_description
1 polymer ?
#
loop_
_entity_poly.entity_id
_entity_poly.type
_entity_poly.pdbx_seq_one_letter_code
_entity_poly.pdbx_strand_id
1 'polypeptide(L)'
;MTSFIARATLLRCLLLSLPVLLLFSSCASSRYYNQRTLFRLTDEKGNRLDTARLRVAVNRTDRNYRIQPNDFIDARVYTNKGERLIDPNGKLDFGSSGGSGASGASPRSTTASAGRAGGGSGSATDFLIQANGTVELPVVGRVRLSGLNLHQADSTLQVLYSAYYVAPFVQTRVTNNRVIVLGGGGQVIPLNNDNMNLL
;
A
#
# COMPACT_ATOMS: atom_id res chain seq x y z
N MET A 1 23.08 -66.42 44.74
CA MET A 1 21.77 -65.81 45.09
C MET A 1 21.68 -64.30 44.80
N THR A 2 22.72 -63.65 44.28
CA THR A 2 22.76 -62.18 44.04
C THR A 2 22.26 -61.74 42.65
N SER A 3 22.23 -62.62 41.65
CA SER A 3 21.82 -62.27 40.27
C SER A 3 20.30 -62.21 40.05
N PHE A 4 19.51 -62.92 40.86
CA PHE A 4 18.05 -62.95 40.74
C PHE A 4 17.39 -61.68 41.28
N ILE A 5 17.93 -61.13 42.37
CA ILE A 5 17.45 -59.89 42.99
C ILE A 5 17.74 -58.69 42.07
N ALA A 6 18.90 -58.67 41.42
CA ALA A 6 19.27 -57.63 40.46
C ALA A 6 18.38 -57.60 39.20
N ARG A 7 17.93 -58.77 38.71
CA ARG A 7 16.99 -58.83 37.56
C ARG A 7 15.58 -58.41 37.94
N ALA A 8 15.14 -58.69 39.16
CA ALA A 8 13.82 -58.29 39.67
C ALA A 8 13.73 -56.78 39.94
N THR A 9 14.80 -56.16 40.44
CA THR A 9 14.86 -54.70 40.62
C THR A 9 14.98 -53.97 39.27
N LEU A 10 15.72 -54.52 38.31
CA LEU A 10 15.84 -53.96 36.96
C LEU A 10 14.51 -54.08 36.18
N LEU A 11 13.78 -55.19 36.31
CA LEU A 11 12.44 -55.36 35.73
C LEU A 11 11.40 -54.43 36.38
N ARG A 12 11.46 -54.22 37.71
CA ARG A 12 10.61 -53.23 38.41
C ARG A 12 10.92 -51.79 37.98
N CYS A 13 12.19 -51.44 37.82
CA CYS A 13 12.59 -50.11 37.31
C CYS A 13 12.14 -49.90 35.85
N LEU A 14 12.17 -50.94 35.01
CA LEU A 14 11.71 -50.88 33.62
C LEU A 14 10.17 -50.80 33.51
N LEU A 15 9.44 -51.46 34.41
CA LEU A 15 7.98 -51.34 34.52
C LEU A 15 7.53 -49.97 35.04
N LEU A 16 8.33 -49.30 35.87
CA LEU A 16 8.03 -47.98 36.42
C LEU A 16 8.39 -46.83 35.44
N SER A 17 9.35 -47.04 34.53
CA SER A 17 9.74 -46.04 33.52
C SER A 17 8.87 -46.04 32.27
N LEU A 18 8.23 -47.16 31.93
CA LEU A 18 7.33 -47.30 30.79
C LEU A 18 6.08 -46.39 30.82
N PRO A 19 5.37 -46.19 31.96
CA PRO A 19 4.27 -45.22 32.04
C PRO A 19 4.76 -43.76 31.98
N VAL A 20 5.97 -43.48 32.49
CA VAL A 20 6.59 -42.15 32.43
C VAL A 20 6.94 -41.80 30.98
N LEU A 21 7.48 -42.75 30.21
CA LEU A 21 7.79 -42.57 28.79
C LEU A 21 6.52 -42.31 27.94
N LEU A 22 5.40 -42.97 28.27
CA LEU A 22 4.11 -42.79 27.59
C LEU A 22 3.50 -41.40 27.86
N LEU A 23 3.66 -40.86 29.06
CA LEU A 23 3.19 -39.50 29.41
C LEU A 23 3.96 -38.41 28.65
N PHE A 24 5.26 -38.59 28.41
CA PHE A 24 6.06 -37.63 27.63
C PHE A 24 5.78 -37.65 26.12
N SER A 25 5.23 -38.75 25.58
CA SER A 25 4.87 -38.86 24.15
C SER A 25 3.65 -37.99 23.76
N SER A 26 2.74 -37.73 24.71
CA SER A 26 1.50 -36.96 24.45
C SER A 26 1.75 -35.46 24.20
N CYS A 27 2.84 -34.90 24.72
CA CYS A 27 3.17 -33.48 24.56
C CYS A 27 3.77 -33.11 23.21
N ALA A 28 4.14 -34.09 22.36
CA ALA A 28 4.75 -33.83 21.06
C ALA A 28 3.71 -33.61 19.93
N SER A 29 2.47 -34.09 20.10
CA SER A 29 1.45 -34.07 19.03
C SER A 29 0.56 -32.81 19.01
N SER A 30 0.49 -32.06 20.12
CA SER A 30 -0.38 -30.88 20.22
C SER A 30 0.21 -29.60 19.62
N ARG A 31 1.50 -29.57 19.28
CA ARG A 31 2.19 -28.41 18.68
C ARG A 31 2.00 -28.27 17.17
N TYR A 32 1.35 -29.23 16.50
CA TYR A 32 1.29 -29.29 15.03
C TYR A 32 0.01 -28.69 14.40
N TYR A 33 -0.96 -28.25 15.20
CA TYR A 33 -2.31 -27.94 14.68
C TYR A 33 -2.69 -26.46 14.80
N ASN A 34 -2.34 -25.69 13.76
CA ASN A 34 -3.18 -24.66 13.10
C ASN A 34 -2.31 -23.55 12.46
N GLN A 35 -1.96 -23.74 11.18
CA GLN A 35 -1.44 -22.68 10.31
C GLN A 35 -2.36 -22.45 9.10
N ARG A 36 -3.67 -22.62 9.28
CA ARG A 36 -4.67 -22.36 8.22
C ARG A 36 -5.85 -21.54 8.74
N THR A 37 -5.54 -20.36 9.27
CA THR A 37 -6.55 -19.34 9.56
C THR A 37 -6.17 -18.06 8.86
N LEU A 38 -6.34 -18.03 7.53
CA LEU A 38 -6.44 -16.72 6.89
C LEU A 38 -7.41 -16.64 5.72
N PHE A 39 -7.72 -17.73 5.03
CA PHE A 39 -8.94 -17.82 4.23
C PHE A 39 -9.43 -19.26 4.23
N ARG A 40 -10.55 -19.52 4.89
CA ARG A 40 -11.18 -20.84 4.88
C ARG A 40 -11.86 -21.02 3.52
N LEU A 41 -11.14 -21.64 2.57
CA LEU A 41 -11.69 -21.98 1.25
C LEU A 41 -12.59 -23.23 1.29
N THR A 42 -12.95 -23.70 2.47
CA THR A 42 -13.84 -24.85 2.68
C THR A 42 -14.99 -24.46 3.58
N ASP A 43 -16.22 -24.70 3.14
CA ASP A 43 -17.40 -24.51 3.99
C ASP A 43 -17.34 -25.46 5.21
N GLU A 44 -18.19 -25.25 6.21
CA GLU A 44 -18.31 -26.12 7.40
C GLU A 44 -18.55 -27.60 7.03
N LYS A 45 -19.11 -27.83 5.85
CA LYS A 45 -19.40 -29.13 5.24
C LYS A 45 -18.26 -29.71 4.39
N GLY A 46 -17.09 -29.05 4.33
CA GLY A 46 -15.90 -29.53 3.61
C GLY A 46 -15.90 -29.23 2.10
N ASN A 47 -16.92 -28.55 1.58
CA ASN A 47 -16.99 -28.17 0.17
C ASN A 47 -15.96 -27.08 -0.15
N ARG A 48 -15.11 -27.31 -1.16
CA ARG A 48 -14.14 -26.32 -1.64
C ARG A 48 -14.88 -25.21 -2.37
N LEU A 49 -14.68 -23.96 -1.95
CA LEU A 49 -15.15 -22.78 -2.65
C LEU A 49 -14.49 -22.73 -4.03
N ASP A 50 -15.31 -22.61 -5.07
CA ASP A 50 -14.86 -22.56 -6.46
C ASP A 50 -14.17 -21.21 -6.73
N THR A 51 -12.84 -21.22 -6.58
CA THR A 51 -11.98 -20.05 -6.78
C THR A 51 -12.16 -19.44 -8.18
N ALA A 52 -12.58 -20.23 -9.18
CA ALA A 52 -12.83 -19.73 -10.53
C ALA A 52 -14.06 -18.80 -10.58
N ARG A 53 -15.15 -19.17 -9.91
CA ARG A 53 -16.35 -18.31 -9.80
C ARG A 53 -16.08 -17.05 -9.00
N LEU A 54 -15.26 -17.16 -7.95
CA LEU A 54 -14.86 -16.01 -7.13
C LEU A 54 -14.00 -15.04 -7.95
N ARG A 55 -13.07 -15.56 -8.76
CA ARG A 55 -12.26 -14.75 -9.69
C ARG A 55 -13.11 -14.04 -10.73
N VAL A 56 -14.12 -14.70 -11.27
CA VAL A 56 -15.07 -14.10 -12.24
C VAL A 56 -15.95 -13.03 -11.58
N ALA A 57 -16.44 -13.25 -10.36
CA ALA A 57 -17.22 -12.25 -9.63
C ALA A 57 -16.38 -11.02 -9.25
N VAL A 58 -15.14 -11.21 -8.82
CA VAL A 58 -14.17 -10.14 -8.50
C VAL A 58 -13.75 -9.38 -9.75
N ASN A 59 -13.65 -10.04 -10.91
CA ASN A 59 -13.26 -9.39 -12.16
C ASN A 59 -14.41 -8.62 -12.84
N ARG A 60 -15.67 -8.99 -12.57
CA ARG A 60 -16.86 -8.30 -13.12
C ARG A 60 -17.21 -7.01 -12.38
N THR A 61 -16.69 -6.82 -11.18
CA THR A 61 -16.83 -5.55 -10.46
C THR A 61 -15.67 -4.67 -10.88
N ASP A 62 -15.97 -3.86 -11.90
CA ASP A 62 -15.14 -2.82 -12.50
C ASP A 62 -14.02 -2.30 -11.57
N ARG A 63 -12.76 -2.52 -11.98
CA ARG A 63 -11.51 -2.22 -11.24
C ARG A 63 -11.24 -0.72 -11.12
N ASN A 64 -12.27 0.12 -11.10
CA ASN A 64 -12.09 1.55 -11.00
C ASN A 64 -11.87 1.91 -9.53
N TYR A 65 -10.66 2.36 -9.21
CA TYR A 65 -10.30 2.75 -7.86
C TYR A 65 -11.18 3.90 -7.39
N ARG A 66 -11.78 3.75 -6.21
CA ARG A 66 -12.54 4.78 -5.52
C ARG A 66 -11.69 5.38 -4.42
N ILE A 67 -11.64 6.71 -4.41
CA ILE A 67 -10.92 7.49 -3.43
C ILE A 67 -11.52 7.27 -2.03
N GLN A 68 -10.68 6.99 -1.03
CA GLN A 68 -11.08 6.72 0.35
C GLN A 68 -10.53 7.79 1.31
N PRO A 69 -11.14 7.95 2.50
CA PRO A 69 -10.54 8.76 3.55
C PRO A 69 -9.15 8.25 3.94
N ASN A 70 -8.23 9.17 4.24
CA ASN A 70 -6.81 8.93 4.55
C ASN A 70 -5.93 8.53 3.35
N ASP A 71 -6.41 8.68 2.12
CA ASP A 71 -5.54 8.58 0.95
C ASP A 71 -4.71 9.85 0.74
N PHE A 72 -3.57 9.68 0.08
CA PHE A 72 -2.72 10.77 -0.41
C PHE A 72 -2.96 10.92 -1.90
N ILE A 73 -3.33 12.13 -2.33
CA ILE A 73 -3.59 12.47 -3.72
C ILE A 73 -2.53 13.47 -4.20
N ASP A 74 -1.87 13.14 -5.30
CA ASP A 74 -1.15 14.10 -6.14
C ASP A 74 -2.14 14.70 -7.14
N ALA A 75 -2.39 16.01 -7.05
CA ALA A 75 -3.34 16.72 -7.90
C ALA A 75 -2.61 17.77 -8.74
N ARG A 76 -2.42 17.54 -10.03
CA ARG A 76 -1.70 18.47 -10.91
C ARG A 76 -2.69 19.30 -11.71
N VAL A 77 -2.53 20.62 -11.64
CA VAL A 77 -3.38 21.57 -12.34
C VAL A 77 -2.59 22.22 -13.47
N TYR A 78 -3.10 22.09 -14.68
CA TYR A 78 -2.59 22.71 -15.90
C TYR A 78 -3.62 23.70 -16.44
N THR A 79 -3.18 24.67 -17.23
CA THR A 79 -4.06 25.65 -17.89
C THR A 79 -4.06 25.44 -19.40
N ASN A 80 -4.92 26.14 -20.13
CA ASN A 80 -4.95 26.09 -21.60
C ASN A 80 -4.95 24.66 -22.17
N LYS A 81 -5.75 23.75 -21.59
CA LYS A 81 -5.85 22.35 -22.03
C LYS A 81 -4.56 21.51 -21.88
N GLY A 82 -3.71 21.81 -20.90
CA GLY A 82 -2.56 20.96 -20.54
C GLY A 82 -1.19 21.62 -20.70
N GLU A 83 -1.15 22.93 -20.97
CA GLU A 83 0.12 23.67 -20.96
C GLU A 83 0.65 23.81 -19.53
N ARG A 84 1.97 23.71 -19.37
CA ARG A 84 2.63 23.84 -18.07
C ARG A 84 2.49 25.29 -17.61
N LEU A 85 1.73 25.48 -16.53
CA LEU A 85 1.48 26.81 -15.97
C LEU A 85 2.79 27.44 -15.49
N ILE A 86 3.15 28.59 -16.05
CA ILE A 86 4.16 29.48 -15.50
C ILE A 86 3.39 30.44 -14.60
N ASP A 87 3.35 30.16 -13.30
CA ASP A 87 2.69 31.03 -12.33
C ASP A 87 3.62 32.22 -11.99
N PRO A 88 3.28 33.46 -12.39
CA PRO A 88 4.08 34.64 -12.04
C PRO A 88 4.07 34.94 -10.53
N ASN A 89 3.13 34.37 -9.76
CA ASN A 89 2.99 34.59 -8.32
C ASN A 89 3.52 33.44 -7.47
N GLY A 90 3.97 32.33 -8.08
CA GLY A 90 4.60 31.19 -7.40
C GLY A 90 3.75 30.51 -6.32
N LYS A 91 2.42 30.64 -6.36
CA LYS A 91 1.51 30.12 -5.34
C LYS A 91 1.12 28.66 -5.56
N LEU A 92 1.50 28.11 -6.71
CA LEU A 92 1.23 26.75 -7.13
C LEU A 92 2.53 25.94 -7.24
N ASP A 93 2.84 25.12 -6.24
CA ASP A 93 3.97 24.16 -6.29
C ASP A 93 3.60 22.86 -7.04
N PHE A 94 2.83 22.97 -8.13
CA PHE A 94 2.23 21.83 -8.85
C PHE A 94 3.07 21.31 -10.02
N GLY A 95 4.33 21.73 -10.13
CA GLY A 95 5.15 21.39 -11.28
C GLY A 95 6.65 21.65 -11.14
N SER A 96 7.15 21.93 -9.94
CA SER A 96 8.58 22.16 -9.71
C SER A 96 9.32 20.84 -9.46
N SER A 97 9.23 19.91 -10.42
CA SER A 97 10.26 18.88 -10.56
C SER A 97 11.38 19.46 -11.43
N GLY A 98 12.41 20.03 -10.80
CA GLY A 98 13.72 20.25 -11.43
C GLY A 98 13.70 21.13 -12.68
N GLY A 99 13.51 22.43 -12.50
CA GLY A 99 13.74 23.43 -13.54
C GLY A 99 14.72 24.47 -13.03
N SER A 100 16.00 24.26 -13.31
CA SER A 100 17.05 25.27 -13.23
C SER A 100 16.51 26.62 -13.69
N GLY A 101 16.66 27.64 -12.85
CA GLY A 101 16.34 29.02 -13.19
C GLY A 101 17.04 29.41 -14.49
N ALA A 102 16.27 29.57 -15.55
CA ALA A 102 16.67 30.33 -16.72
C ALA A 102 16.54 31.81 -16.35
N SER A 103 17.55 32.34 -15.66
CA SER A 103 17.75 33.77 -15.45
C SER A 103 19.14 34.13 -16.00
N GLY A 104 19.13 35.16 -16.82
CA GLY A 104 20.19 35.56 -17.75
C GLY A 104 21.60 35.68 -17.18
N ALA A 105 22.54 35.35 -18.06
CA ALA A 105 23.87 35.94 -18.23
C ALA A 105 24.49 36.68 -17.04
N SER A 106 25.49 36.06 -16.41
CA SER A 106 26.74 36.69 -15.97
C SER A 106 27.81 35.60 -15.72
N PRO A 107 28.98 35.62 -16.38
CA PRO A 107 30.06 34.69 -16.08
C PRO A 107 30.91 35.31 -14.96
N ARG A 108 31.24 34.56 -13.90
CA ARG A 108 32.53 34.61 -13.16
C ARG A 108 32.50 33.85 -11.83
N SER A 109 33.69 33.40 -11.47
CA SER A 109 34.22 32.90 -10.19
C SER A 109 34.02 31.41 -9.84
N THR A 110 35.05 30.66 -10.20
CA THR A 110 35.76 29.66 -9.40
C THR A 110 35.56 29.74 -7.88
N THR A 111 35.18 28.64 -7.23
CA THR A 111 35.91 27.97 -6.13
C THR A 111 35.09 26.83 -5.52
N ALA A 112 35.80 25.82 -5.03
CA ALA A 112 35.33 24.52 -4.61
C ALA A 112 34.30 24.51 -3.46
N SER A 113 33.31 23.63 -3.56
CA SER A 113 32.82 22.82 -2.44
C SER A 113 32.11 21.58 -2.97
N ALA A 114 32.86 20.48 -3.07
CA ALA A 114 32.30 19.15 -3.28
C ALA A 114 31.60 18.73 -1.98
N GLY A 115 30.36 19.17 -1.81
CA GLY A 115 29.51 18.88 -0.66
C GLY A 115 28.07 18.70 -1.11
N ARG A 116 27.65 17.44 -1.19
CA ARG A 116 26.25 16.96 -1.05
C ARG A 116 25.16 17.72 -1.84
N ALA A 117 24.85 17.19 -3.02
CA ALA A 117 23.55 17.27 -3.68
C ALA A 117 23.46 16.08 -4.65
N GLY A 118 22.35 15.41 -4.88
CA GLY A 118 20.98 15.62 -4.45
C GLY A 118 20.18 14.45 -5.00
N GLY A 119 19.29 13.93 -4.16
CA GLY A 119 18.25 12.98 -4.54
C GLY A 119 17.00 13.31 -3.73
N GLY A 120 16.70 14.60 -3.60
CA GLY A 120 15.41 15.05 -3.13
C GLY A 120 14.40 14.62 -4.17
N SER A 121 13.80 13.45 -3.93
CA SER A 121 12.57 13.00 -4.59
C SER A 121 11.67 14.20 -4.80
N GLY A 122 11.27 14.43 -6.04
CA GLY A 122 10.52 15.62 -6.44
C GLY A 122 9.41 15.93 -5.45
N SER A 123 9.20 17.23 -5.20
CA SER A 123 8.05 17.78 -4.48
C SER A 123 6.78 17.36 -5.23
N ALA A 124 6.37 16.10 -5.07
CA ALA A 124 5.02 15.67 -5.34
C ALA A 124 4.23 16.27 -4.18
N THR A 125 3.43 17.28 -4.50
CA THR A 125 2.52 17.90 -3.56
C THR A 125 1.41 16.90 -3.29
N ASP A 126 1.69 15.97 -2.37
CA ASP A 126 0.74 14.96 -1.93
C ASP A 126 -0.21 15.60 -0.90
N PHE A 127 -1.51 15.62 -1.21
CA PHE A 127 -2.55 16.13 -0.34
C PHE A 127 -3.26 14.99 0.36
N LEU A 128 -3.40 15.10 1.69
CA LEU A 128 -4.10 14.11 2.49
C LEU A 128 -5.62 14.34 2.44
N ILE A 129 -6.37 13.27 2.22
CA ILE A 129 -7.82 13.26 2.36
C ILE A 129 -8.17 13.03 3.82
N GLN A 130 -8.85 14.00 4.41
CA GLN A 130 -9.28 13.97 5.80
C GLN A 130 -10.31 12.86 6.04
N ALA A 131 -10.52 12.51 7.32
CA ALA A 131 -11.48 11.49 7.74
C ALA A 131 -12.93 11.79 7.32
N ASN A 132 -13.28 13.07 7.17
CA ASN A 132 -14.59 13.52 6.65
C ASN A 132 -14.72 13.34 5.11
N GLY A 133 -13.68 12.86 4.44
CA GLY A 133 -13.63 12.62 3.01
C GLY A 133 -13.37 13.87 2.16
N THR A 134 -12.87 14.95 2.77
CA THR A 134 -12.48 16.19 2.09
C THR A 134 -10.97 16.38 2.03
N VAL A 135 -10.49 17.10 1.02
CA VAL A 135 -9.09 17.48 0.83
C VAL A 135 -9.00 18.99 0.77
N GLU A 136 -7.91 19.56 1.28
CA GLU A 136 -7.63 20.99 1.19
C GLU A 136 -6.65 21.24 0.05
N LEU A 137 -7.14 21.85 -1.03
CA LEU A 137 -6.37 22.16 -2.22
C LEU A 137 -6.12 23.67 -2.33
N PRO A 138 -4.97 24.11 -2.87
CA PRO A 138 -4.68 25.51 -3.12
C PRO A 138 -5.73 26.14 -4.04
N VAL A 139 -6.03 27.42 -3.78
CA VAL A 139 -7.00 28.27 -4.50
C VAL A 139 -8.47 27.87 -4.28
N VAL A 140 -8.84 26.61 -4.49
CA VAL A 140 -10.22 26.11 -4.37
C VAL A 140 -10.62 25.76 -2.93
N GLY A 141 -9.66 25.56 -2.03
CA GLY A 141 -9.93 25.26 -0.62
C GLY A 141 -10.39 23.82 -0.39
N ARG A 142 -11.39 23.62 0.46
CA ARG A 142 -11.85 22.28 0.87
C ARG A 142 -12.85 21.69 -0.12
N VAL A 143 -12.52 20.52 -0.65
CA VAL A 143 -13.33 19.80 -1.66
C VAL A 143 -13.55 18.36 -1.22
N ARG A 144 -14.74 17.81 -1.44
CA ARG A 144 -15.05 16.41 -1.14
C ARG A 144 -14.71 15.52 -2.34
N LEU A 145 -13.70 14.65 -2.19
CA LEU A 145 -13.27 13.71 -3.22
C LEU A 145 -13.52 12.24 -2.86
N SER A 146 -13.83 11.93 -1.59
CA SER A 146 -14.15 10.57 -1.16
C SER A 146 -15.34 9.97 -1.94
N GLY A 147 -15.22 8.69 -2.30
CA GLY A 147 -16.24 7.93 -3.02
C GLY A 147 -16.27 8.17 -4.54
N LEU A 148 -15.60 9.22 -5.02
CA LEU A 148 -15.45 9.49 -6.45
C LEU A 148 -14.36 8.58 -7.05
N ASN A 149 -14.52 8.26 -8.33
CA ASN A 149 -13.43 7.68 -9.12
C ASN A 149 -12.43 8.80 -9.50
N LEU A 150 -11.19 8.46 -9.83
CA LEU A 150 -10.16 9.42 -10.25
C LEU A 150 -10.65 10.35 -11.38
N HIS A 151 -11.25 9.78 -12.44
CA HIS A 151 -11.80 10.59 -13.54
C HIS A 151 -12.94 11.53 -13.13
N GLN A 152 -13.76 11.11 -12.15
CA GLN A 152 -14.82 11.97 -11.62
C GLN A 152 -14.22 13.09 -10.78
N ALA A 153 -13.21 12.78 -9.96
CA ALA A 153 -12.44 13.76 -9.21
C ALA A 153 -11.82 14.81 -10.16
N ASP A 154 -11.15 14.38 -11.24
CA ASP A 154 -10.59 15.28 -12.26
C ASP A 154 -11.64 16.23 -12.82
N SER A 155 -12.80 15.69 -13.23
CA SER A 155 -13.90 16.48 -13.80
C SER A 155 -14.45 17.49 -12.78
N THR A 156 -14.63 17.07 -11.53
CA THR A 156 -15.13 17.96 -10.46
C THR A 156 -14.14 19.07 -10.14
N LEU A 157 -12.84 18.75 -10.04
CA LEU A 157 -11.79 19.73 -9.79
C LEU A 157 -11.66 20.68 -10.98
N GLN A 158 -11.78 20.20 -12.21
CA GLN A 158 -11.75 21.03 -13.41
C GLN A 158 -12.84 22.11 -13.38
N VAL A 159 -14.07 21.74 -12.97
CA VAL A 159 -15.16 22.71 -12.80
C VAL A 159 -14.83 23.73 -11.70
N LEU A 160 -14.30 23.29 -10.56
CA LEU A 160 -13.97 24.19 -9.44
C LEU A 160 -12.83 25.16 -9.79
N TYR A 161 -11.80 24.69 -10.50
CA TYR A 161 -10.69 25.51 -10.95
C TYR A 161 -11.06 26.44 -12.12
N SER A 162 -12.17 26.21 -12.81
CA SER A 162 -12.60 27.05 -13.95
C SER A 162 -12.95 28.49 -13.55
N ALA A 163 -13.27 28.71 -12.28
CA ALA A 163 -13.50 30.04 -11.74
C ALA A 163 -12.21 30.88 -11.62
N TYR A 164 -11.05 30.23 -11.59
CA TYR A 164 -9.76 30.87 -11.33
C TYR A 164 -8.80 30.78 -12.53
N TYR A 165 -8.97 29.78 -13.39
CA TYR A 165 -8.10 29.52 -14.52
C TYR A 165 -8.90 29.34 -15.82
N VAL A 166 -8.31 29.75 -16.94
CA VAL A 166 -8.90 29.55 -18.26
C VAL A 166 -8.61 28.13 -18.74
N ALA A 167 -9.67 27.38 -19.05
CA ALA A 167 -9.60 26.00 -19.52
C ALA A 167 -8.65 25.12 -18.68
N PRO A 168 -8.89 24.97 -17.36
CA PRO A 168 -8.06 24.16 -16.51
C PRO A 168 -8.10 22.70 -16.97
N PHE A 169 -7.00 21.99 -16.77
CA PHE A 169 -6.89 20.55 -16.97
C PHE A 169 -6.27 19.97 -15.70
N VAL A 170 -7.01 19.12 -15.00
CA VAL A 170 -6.59 18.56 -13.72
C VAL A 170 -6.30 17.08 -13.90
N GLN A 171 -5.18 16.62 -13.35
CA GLN A 171 -4.81 15.22 -13.29
C GLN A 171 -4.59 14.80 -11.83
N THR A 172 -5.44 13.92 -11.33
CA THR A 172 -5.33 13.35 -9.99
C THR A 172 -4.74 11.95 -10.01
N ARG A 173 -3.94 11.63 -9.00
CA ARG A 173 -3.37 10.31 -8.78
C ARG A 173 -3.29 10.00 -7.29
N VAL A 174 -3.61 8.77 -6.91
CA VAL A 174 -3.39 8.30 -5.53
C VAL A 174 -1.97 7.74 -5.38
N THR A 175 -1.22 8.19 -4.38
CA THR A 175 0.20 7.83 -4.20
C THR A 175 0.42 6.69 -3.20
N ASN A 176 -0.52 6.46 -2.28
CA ASN A 176 -0.40 5.49 -1.19
C ASN A 176 -1.14 4.17 -1.42
N ASN A 177 -1.55 3.86 -2.66
CA ASN A 177 -2.24 2.63 -2.99
C ASN A 177 -1.30 1.41 -2.84
N ARG A 178 -1.73 0.35 -2.16
CA ARG A 178 -0.90 -0.83 -1.86
C ARG A 178 -1.75 -2.08 -1.67
N VAL A 179 -1.17 -3.24 -2.03
CA VAL A 179 -1.72 -4.56 -1.74
C VAL A 179 -0.80 -5.30 -0.78
N ILE A 180 -1.41 -6.15 0.05
CA ILE A 180 -0.68 -6.98 1.01
C ILE A 180 -0.78 -8.42 0.52
N VAL A 181 0.38 -9.00 0.19
CA VAL A 181 0.50 -10.40 -0.21
C VAL A 181 0.80 -11.22 1.02
N LEU A 182 -0.16 -12.06 1.40
CA LEU A 182 -0.06 -12.92 2.57
C LEU A 182 0.49 -14.28 2.13
N GLY A 183 1.65 -14.64 2.67
CA GLY A 183 2.44 -15.84 2.37
C GLY A 183 3.48 -16.07 3.46
N GLY A 184 4.56 -16.80 3.19
CA GLY A 184 5.60 -17.16 4.17
C GLY A 184 6.29 -16.01 4.92
N GLY A 185 5.98 -14.74 4.59
CA GLY A 185 6.52 -13.57 5.29
C GLY A 185 5.77 -12.25 5.10
N GLY A 186 4.52 -12.24 4.61
CA GLY A 186 3.67 -11.03 4.48
C GLY A 186 4.34 -9.81 3.82
N GLN A 187 4.19 -9.64 2.49
CA GLN A 187 4.82 -8.54 1.76
C GLN A 187 3.82 -7.42 1.44
N VAL A 188 4.20 -6.16 1.69
CA VAL A 188 3.45 -4.98 1.24
C VAL A 188 4.01 -4.53 -0.11
N ILE A 189 3.16 -4.46 -1.14
CA ILE A 189 3.55 -4.09 -2.50
C ILE A 189 2.77 -2.83 -2.90
N PRO A 190 3.44 -1.70 -3.20
CA PRO A 190 2.76 -0.51 -3.68
C PRO A 190 2.18 -0.74 -5.08
N LEU A 191 0.98 -0.20 -5.30
CA LEU A 191 0.33 -0.25 -6.60
C LEU A 191 0.64 1.02 -7.39
N ASN A 192 1.56 0.91 -8.35
CA ASN A 192 1.92 2.04 -9.20
C ASN A 192 0.88 2.32 -10.29
N ASN A 193 0.15 1.28 -10.69
CA ASN A 193 -0.89 1.29 -11.73
C ASN A 193 -2.01 0.33 -11.31
N ASP A 194 -3.25 0.66 -11.62
CA ASP A 194 -4.43 -0.15 -11.27
C ASP A 194 -4.46 -1.50 -12.00
N ASN A 195 -3.85 -1.59 -13.19
CA ASN A 195 -3.85 -2.79 -14.03
C ASN A 195 -2.61 -3.70 -13.84
N MET A 196 -1.88 -3.57 -12.73
CA MET A 196 -0.70 -4.40 -12.49
C MET A 196 -1.03 -5.81 -11.96
N ASN A 197 -0.19 -6.79 -12.30
CA ASN A 197 -0.30 -8.18 -11.84
C ASN A 197 0.99 -8.61 -11.13
N LEU A 198 0.86 -9.54 -10.18
CA LEU A 198 1.96 -10.17 -9.45
C LEU A 198 2.21 -11.53 -10.11
N LEU A 199 3.26 -11.64 -10.92
CA LEU A 199 3.67 -12.85 -11.65
C LEU A 199 4.86 -13.53 -10.95
#